data_AF-A0A4U0XPH5-F1
#
_entry.id   AF-A0A4U0XPH5-F1
#
_cell.length_a   1.000
_cell.length_b   1.000
_cell.length_c   1.000
_cell.angle_alpha   90.00
_cell.angle_beta   90.00
_cell.angle_gamma   90.00
#
_symmetry.space_group_name_H-M   'P 1'
#
loop_
_entity.id
_entity.type
_entity.pdbx_description
1 polymer ?
#
loop_
_entity_poly.entity_id
_entity_poly.type
_entity_poly.pdbx_seq_one_letter_code
_entity_poly.pdbx_strand_id
1 'polypeptide(L)'
;MQEGSFDDIIRGCAKSMKDANIAVVTVAANCVECIAKGLRKSFTKYRGTILGAMLERFKEKKQTVTDAIAAACDAVFLATNLGEIESDVLENMKSKNPQVKEHTTKFLIRSLKSTRDAPTIEQTKELAEGSKKLLTESVATLRDAGAE
;
A
#
# COMPACT_ATOMS: atom_id res chain seq x y z
N MET A 1 27.74 8.73 11.54
CA MET A 1 27.21 7.35 11.43
C MET A 1 26.75 7.17 10.00
N GLN A 2 27.33 6.20 9.28
CA GLN A 2 26.84 5.84 7.94
C GLN A 2 25.47 5.19 8.12
N GLU A 3 24.45 5.62 7.37
CA GLU A 3 23.17 4.89 7.34
C GLU A 3 23.47 3.47 6.82
N GLY A 4 23.20 2.45 7.63
CA GLY A 4 23.32 1.06 7.18
C GLY A 4 22.40 0.82 5.98
N SER A 5 22.87 0.07 4.98
CA SER A 5 22.03 -0.33 3.86
C SER A 5 20.98 -1.36 4.33
N PHE A 6 19.71 -1.07 4.09
CA PHE A 6 18.59 -2.00 4.33
C PHE A 6 18.18 -2.74 3.05
N ASP A 7 18.95 -2.61 1.96
CA ASP A 7 18.56 -3.05 0.62
C ASP A 7 18.23 -4.55 0.60
N ASP A 8 19.09 -5.38 1.20
CA ASP A 8 18.90 -6.84 1.21
C ASP A 8 17.73 -7.26 2.10
N ILE A 9 17.50 -6.55 3.21
CA ILE A 9 16.37 -6.80 4.10
C ILE A 9 15.05 -6.49 3.38
N ILE A 10 14.98 -5.35 2.69
CA ILE A 10 13.78 -4.94 1.94
C ILE A 10 13.52 -5.88 0.78
N ARG A 11 14.56 -6.27 0.02
CA ARG A 11 14.43 -7.29 -1.04
C ARG A 11 13.97 -8.64 -0.48
N GLY A 12 14.50 -9.05 0.66
CA GLY A 12 14.06 -10.23 1.38
C GLY A 12 12.58 -10.17 1.75
N CYS A 13 12.13 -9.05 2.32
CA CYS A 13 10.72 -8.82 2.65
C CYS A 13 9.83 -8.85 1.39
N ALA A 14 10.26 -8.23 0.29
CA ALA A 14 9.52 -8.23 -0.98
C ALA A 14 9.38 -9.63 -1.56
N LYS A 15 10.42 -10.47 -1.46
CA LYS A 15 10.34 -11.89 -1.82
C LYS A 15 9.37 -12.65 -0.91
N SER A 16 9.43 -12.40 0.40
CA SER A 16 8.55 -13.01 1.40
C SER A 16 7.06 -12.68 1.18
N MET A 17 6.73 -11.54 0.56
CA MET A 17 5.33 -11.23 0.18
C MET A 17 4.74 -12.25 -0.80
N LYS A 18 5.57 -13.03 -1.51
CA LYS A 18 5.13 -14.08 -2.44
C LYS A 18 5.14 -15.48 -1.83
N ASP A 19 5.52 -15.62 -0.56
CA ASP A 19 5.62 -16.91 0.11
C ASP A 19 4.26 -17.60 0.26
N ALA A 20 4.24 -18.94 0.27
CA ALA A 20 3.03 -19.72 0.49
C ALA A 20 2.64 -19.74 1.98
N ASN A 21 3.60 -19.57 2.89
CA ASN A 21 3.37 -19.52 4.31
C ASN A 21 2.95 -18.10 4.74
N ILE A 22 1.67 -17.95 5.11
CA ILE A 22 1.11 -16.66 5.56
C ILE A 22 1.79 -16.09 6.81
N ALA A 23 2.43 -16.93 7.64
CA ALA A 23 3.20 -16.46 8.79
C ALA A 23 4.44 -15.68 8.34
N VAL A 24 5.11 -16.14 7.27
CA VAL A 24 6.27 -15.46 6.69
C VAL A 24 5.87 -14.10 6.12
N VAL A 25 4.73 -14.03 5.43
CA VAL A 25 4.17 -12.77 4.91
C VAL A 25 3.89 -11.79 6.05
N THR A 26 3.25 -12.27 7.12
CA THR A 26 2.90 -11.44 8.28
C THR A 26 4.15 -10.86 8.96
N VAL A 27 5.17 -11.70 9.19
CA VAL A 27 6.44 -11.24 9.78
C VAL A 27 7.15 -10.24 8.85
N ALA A 28 7.15 -10.49 7.53
CA ALA A 28 7.74 -9.57 6.57
C ALA A 28 7.04 -8.20 6.57
N ALA A 29 5.71 -8.17 6.64
CA ALA A 29 4.94 -6.92 6.76
C ALA A 29 5.31 -6.15 8.03
N ASN A 30 5.35 -6.83 9.18
CA ASN A 30 5.74 -6.22 10.46
C ASN A 30 7.18 -5.67 10.43
N CYS A 31 8.10 -6.38 9.78
CA CYS A 31 9.47 -5.90 9.58
C CYS A 31 9.50 -4.61 8.75
N VAL A 32 8.77 -4.58 7.64
CA VAL A 32 8.66 -3.39 6.77
C VAL A 32 8.05 -2.22 7.54
N GLU A 33 7.01 -2.46 8.33
CA GLU A 33 6.39 -1.44 9.19
C GLU A 33 7.40 -0.80 10.15
N CYS A 34 8.15 -1.62 10.89
CA CYS A 34 9.17 -1.16 11.83
C CYS A 34 10.29 -0.38 11.12
N ILE A 35 10.77 -0.87 9.98
CA ILE A 35 11.84 -0.23 9.22
C ILE A 35 11.37 1.10 8.64
N ALA A 36 10.16 1.16 8.06
CA ALA A 36 9.59 2.39 7.52
C ALA A 36 9.41 3.47 8.61
N LYS A 37 8.89 3.07 9.78
CA LYS A 37 8.76 3.97 10.95
C LYS A 37 10.13 4.45 11.46
N GLY A 38 11.12 3.56 11.48
CA GLY A 38 12.47 3.88 11.95
C GLY A 38 13.24 4.81 11.01
N LEU A 39 13.19 4.55 9.70
CA LEU A 39 13.93 5.31 8.69
C LEU A 39 13.25 6.61 8.25
N ARG A 40 11.93 6.73 8.44
CA ARG A 40 11.16 7.91 8.01
C ARG A 40 11.47 8.23 6.54
N LYS A 41 11.86 9.48 6.22
CA LYS A 41 12.12 9.91 4.84
C LYS A 41 13.26 9.14 4.14
N SER A 42 14.21 8.55 4.88
CA SER A 42 15.26 7.69 4.30
C SER A 42 14.70 6.37 3.73
N PHE A 43 13.44 6.01 4.05
CA PHE A 43 12.77 4.84 3.48
C PHE A 43 12.31 5.04 2.03
N THR A 44 12.13 6.28 1.55
CA THR A 44 11.52 6.54 0.23
C THR A 44 12.19 5.76 -0.91
N LYS A 45 13.52 5.61 -0.87
CA LYS A 45 14.30 4.81 -1.85
C LYS A 45 13.91 3.33 -1.90
N TYR A 46 13.33 2.79 -0.83
CA TYR A 46 12.91 1.40 -0.70
C TYR A 46 11.47 1.14 -1.15
N ARG A 47 10.65 2.20 -1.21
CA ARG A 47 9.22 2.09 -1.50
C ARG A 47 8.95 1.29 -2.78
N GLY A 48 9.65 1.61 -3.87
CA GLY A 48 9.47 0.94 -5.16
C GLY A 48 9.85 -0.54 -5.17
N THR A 49 10.60 -1.04 -4.18
CA THR A 49 10.95 -2.47 -4.07
C THR A 49 9.86 -3.28 -3.38
N ILE A 50 9.07 -2.66 -2.49
CA ILE A 50 8.19 -3.39 -1.55
C ILE A 50 6.71 -3.06 -1.69
N LEU A 51 6.33 -1.83 -2.06
CA LEU A 51 4.93 -1.40 -2.01
C LEU A 51 4.04 -2.22 -2.93
N GLY A 52 4.40 -2.35 -4.21
CA GLY A 52 3.63 -3.16 -5.17
C GLY A 52 3.46 -4.62 -4.69
N ALA A 53 4.51 -5.22 -4.14
CA ALA A 53 4.44 -6.59 -3.62
C ALA A 53 3.49 -6.72 -2.41
N MET A 54 3.40 -5.69 -1.56
CA MET A 54 2.43 -5.64 -0.46
C MET A 54 0.99 -5.45 -0.96
N LEU A 55 0.76 -4.54 -1.92
CA LEU A 55 -0.56 -4.30 -2.49
C LEU A 55 -1.12 -5.55 -3.19
N GLU A 56 -0.31 -6.23 -3.99
CA GLU A 56 -0.68 -7.51 -4.61
C GLU A 56 -1.02 -8.58 -3.57
N ARG A 57 -0.42 -8.50 -2.37
CA ARG A 57 -0.61 -9.49 -1.31
C ARG A 57 -1.91 -9.28 -0.52
N PHE A 58 -2.67 -8.21 -0.75
CA PHE A 58 -4.04 -8.07 -0.24
C PHE A 58 -5.04 -9.10 -0.79
N LYS A 59 -4.62 -9.97 -1.70
CA LYS A 59 -5.38 -11.17 -2.10
C LYS A 59 -5.60 -12.18 -0.96
N GLU A 60 -4.94 -12.00 0.17
CA GLU A 60 -5.14 -12.83 1.37
C GLU A 60 -6.52 -12.62 1.99
N LYS A 61 -7.10 -13.70 2.52
CA LYS A 61 -8.44 -13.67 3.15
C LYS A 61 -8.40 -13.50 4.66
N LYS A 62 -7.28 -13.87 5.30
CA LYS A 62 -7.17 -13.84 6.75
C LYS A 62 -6.98 -12.39 7.21
N GLN A 63 -7.96 -11.87 7.96
CA GLN A 63 -7.97 -10.49 8.43
C GLN A 63 -6.66 -10.08 9.13
N THR A 64 -6.12 -10.95 9.99
CA THR A 64 -4.86 -10.66 10.70
C THR A 64 -3.67 -10.42 9.76
N VAL A 65 -3.69 -11.02 8.56
CA VAL A 65 -2.64 -10.85 7.55
C VAL A 65 -2.85 -9.55 6.78
N THR A 66 -4.10 -9.27 6.37
CA THR A 66 -4.41 -8.02 5.67
C THR A 66 -4.24 -6.80 6.58
N ASP A 67 -4.49 -6.92 7.89
CA ASP A 67 -4.21 -5.86 8.88
C ASP A 67 -2.71 -5.57 9.00
N ALA A 68 -1.86 -6.62 9.06
CA ALA A 68 -0.42 -6.46 9.11
C ALA A 68 0.12 -5.78 7.83
N ILE A 69 -0.37 -6.19 6.66
CA ILE A 69 -0.01 -5.56 5.37
C ILE A 69 -0.50 -4.11 5.34
N ALA A 70 -1.72 -3.83 5.80
CA ALA A 70 -2.27 -2.48 5.85
C ALA A 70 -1.44 -1.56 6.76
N ALA A 71 -1.05 -2.02 7.95
CA ALA A 71 -0.19 -1.28 8.87
C ALA A 71 1.19 -0.98 8.25
N ALA A 72 1.76 -1.95 7.53
CA ALA A 72 3.01 -1.76 6.80
C ALA A 72 2.87 -0.73 5.68
N CYS A 73 1.81 -0.80 4.86
CA CYS A 73 1.53 0.20 3.81
C CYS A 73 1.35 1.61 4.40
N ASP A 74 0.61 1.73 5.50
CA ASP A 74 0.41 3.02 6.18
C ASP A 74 1.74 3.59 6.70
N ALA A 75 2.62 2.74 7.26
CA ALA A 75 3.97 3.14 7.67
C ALA A 75 4.84 3.58 6.49
N VAL A 76 4.75 2.90 5.34
CA VAL A 76 5.41 3.32 4.10
C VAL A 76 4.90 4.69 3.67
N PHE A 77 3.59 4.92 3.68
CA PHE A 77 3.02 6.21 3.31
C PHE A 77 3.52 7.36 4.20
N LEU A 78 3.56 7.14 5.53
CA LEU A 78 4.08 8.13 6.49
C LEU A 78 5.56 8.47 6.23
N ALA A 79 6.32 7.51 5.72
CA ALA A 79 7.70 7.71 5.29
C ALA A 79 7.82 8.42 3.92
N THR A 80 6.79 8.36 3.08
CA THR A 80 6.77 8.94 1.72
C THR A 80 5.77 10.11 1.61
N ASN A 81 5.10 10.24 0.46
CA ASN A 81 4.00 11.17 0.18
C ASN A 81 3.07 10.58 -0.90
N LEU A 82 2.01 11.30 -1.27
CA LEU A 82 1.01 10.83 -2.24
C LEU A 82 1.60 10.61 -3.65
N GLY A 83 2.41 11.54 -4.15
CA GLY A 83 3.00 11.44 -5.48
C GLY A 83 3.97 10.27 -5.63
N GLU A 84 4.56 9.82 -4.53
CA GLU A 84 5.26 8.56 -4.53
C GLU A 84 4.27 7.41 -4.79
N ILE A 85 3.31 7.18 -3.91
CA ILE A 85 2.50 5.95 -3.94
C ILE A 85 1.42 5.88 -5.03
N GLU A 86 1.10 7.01 -5.66
CA GLU A 86 -0.05 7.17 -6.56
C GLU A 86 -0.10 6.14 -7.69
N SER A 87 1.02 5.93 -8.40
CA SER A 87 1.05 5.00 -9.53
C SER A 87 0.75 3.56 -9.09
N ASP A 88 1.32 3.10 -7.98
CA ASP A 88 1.10 1.74 -7.45
C ASP A 88 -0.37 1.56 -7.05
N VAL A 89 -0.95 2.57 -6.42
CA VAL A 89 -2.35 2.57 -5.97
C VAL A 89 -3.31 2.52 -7.15
N LEU A 90 -3.14 3.43 -8.14
CA LEU A 90 -4.00 3.50 -9.32
C LEU A 90 -3.92 2.22 -10.17
N GLU A 91 -2.77 1.56 -10.21
CA GLU A 91 -2.61 0.26 -10.86
C GLU A 91 -3.39 -0.83 -10.11
N ASN A 92 -3.22 -0.93 -8.79
CA ASN A 92 -3.85 -1.98 -7.99
C ASN A 92 -5.37 -1.79 -7.80
N MET A 93 -5.89 -0.56 -7.90
CA MET A 93 -7.33 -0.29 -7.99
C MET A 93 -7.98 -0.90 -9.25
N LYS A 94 -7.20 -1.23 -10.28
CA LYS A 94 -7.67 -1.91 -11.50
C LYS A 94 -7.52 -3.44 -11.43
N SER A 95 -7.04 -3.97 -10.31
CA SER A 95 -6.79 -5.41 -10.14
C SER A 95 -8.05 -6.25 -10.40
N LYS A 96 -7.92 -7.42 -11.04
CA LYS A 96 -9.06 -8.34 -11.21
C LYS A 96 -9.51 -9.00 -9.90
N ASN A 97 -8.69 -8.92 -8.84
CA ASN A 97 -9.04 -9.46 -7.53
C ASN A 97 -9.80 -8.40 -6.70
N PRO A 98 -11.07 -8.64 -6.32
CA PRO A 98 -11.86 -7.68 -5.55
C PRO A 98 -11.22 -7.27 -4.21
N GLN A 99 -10.57 -8.21 -3.50
CA GLN A 99 -9.92 -7.89 -2.23
C GLN A 99 -8.72 -6.97 -2.40
N VAL A 100 -7.93 -7.18 -3.46
CA VAL A 100 -6.80 -6.29 -3.78
C VAL A 100 -7.32 -4.88 -4.08
N LYS A 101 -8.37 -4.75 -4.91
CA LYS A 101 -8.99 -3.44 -5.16
C LYS A 101 -9.44 -2.80 -3.84
N GLU A 102 -10.24 -3.51 -3.04
CA GLU A 102 -10.86 -2.98 -1.82
C GLU A 102 -9.81 -2.49 -0.82
N HIS A 103 -8.82 -3.31 -0.51
CA HIS A 103 -7.79 -2.94 0.46
C HIS A 103 -6.85 -1.86 -0.07
N THR A 104 -6.57 -1.83 -1.37
CA THR A 104 -5.81 -0.74 -2.01
C THR A 104 -6.57 0.57 -1.91
N THR A 105 -7.88 0.58 -2.18
CA THR A 105 -8.72 1.78 -2.03
C THR A 105 -8.79 2.23 -0.57
N LYS A 106 -8.95 1.29 0.38
CA LYS A 106 -8.89 1.62 1.82
C LYS A 106 -7.55 2.21 2.22
N PHE A 107 -6.45 1.74 1.65
CA PHE A 107 -5.12 2.33 1.83
C PHE A 107 -5.05 3.75 1.26
N LEU A 108 -5.59 3.99 0.06
CA LEU A 108 -5.69 5.32 -0.52
C LEU A 108 -6.49 6.28 0.39
N ILE A 109 -7.66 5.87 0.87
CA ILE A 109 -8.49 6.67 1.79
C ILE A 109 -7.69 7.07 3.04
N ARG A 110 -7.00 6.11 3.68
CA ARG A 110 -6.17 6.39 4.86
C ARG A 110 -4.99 7.30 4.54
N SER A 111 -4.39 7.12 3.35
CA SER A 111 -3.30 7.97 2.85
C SER A 111 -3.78 9.40 2.67
N LEU A 112 -4.90 9.61 1.97
CA LEU A 112 -5.50 10.94 1.76
C LEU A 112 -5.88 11.63 3.08
N LYS A 113 -6.44 10.90 4.05
CA LYS A 113 -6.73 11.42 5.40
C LYS A 113 -5.47 11.84 6.16
N SER A 114 -4.33 11.25 5.84
CA SER A 114 -3.04 11.49 6.51
C SER A 114 -2.13 12.45 5.72
N THR A 115 -2.48 12.76 4.47
CA THR A 115 -1.75 13.68 3.60
C THR A 115 -1.75 15.08 4.20
N ARG A 116 -0.56 15.70 4.26
CA ARG A 116 -0.39 17.08 4.75
C ARG A 116 -0.22 18.08 3.62
N ASP A 117 0.28 17.63 2.48
CA ASP A 117 0.55 18.45 1.30
C ASP A 117 -0.62 18.32 0.31
N ALA A 118 -1.14 19.44 -0.17
CA ALA A 118 -2.26 19.40 -1.12
C ALA A 118 -1.86 18.62 -2.39
N PRO A 119 -2.69 17.65 -2.84
CA PRO A 119 -2.48 16.99 -4.12
C PRO A 119 -2.51 17.99 -5.27
N THR A 120 -1.77 17.72 -6.35
CA THR A 120 -1.88 18.55 -7.55
C THR A 120 -3.24 18.35 -8.23
N ILE A 121 -3.56 19.23 -9.18
CA ILE A 121 -4.79 19.13 -9.97
C ILE A 121 -4.82 17.81 -10.77
N GLU A 122 -3.67 17.42 -11.32
CA GLU A 122 -3.49 16.18 -12.07
C GLU A 122 -3.76 14.96 -11.18
N GLN A 123 -3.12 14.92 -10.01
CA GLN A 123 -3.31 13.81 -9.06
C GLN A 123 -4.77 13.69 -8.61
N THR A 124 -5.39 14.84 -8.34
CA THR A 124 -6.81 14.89 -7.96
C THR A 124 -7.70 14.32 -9.06
N LYS A 125 -7.44 14.66 -10.33
CA LYS A 125 -8.22 14.14 -11.46
C LYS A 125 -8.03 12.63 -11.63
N GLU A 126 -6.80 12.14 -11.54
CA GLU A 126 -6.50 10.72 -11.71
C GLU A 126 -7.12 9.86 -10.60
N LEU A 127 -6.98 10.28 -9.34
CA LEU A 127 -7.58 9.60 -8.19
C LEU A 127 -9.11 9.66 -8.22
N ALA A 128 -9.69 10.79 -8.64
CA ALA A 128 -11.15 10.92 -8.81
C ALA A 128 -11.69 9.99 -9.89
N GLU A 129 -11.02 9.91 -11.05
CA GLU A 129 -11.40 8.98 -12.12
C GLU A 129 -11.23 7.51 -11.71
N GLY A 130 -10.20 7.19 -10.91
CA GLY A 130 -10.03 5.87 -10.29
C GLY A 130 -11.20 5.52 -9.36
N SER A 131 -11.57 6.43 -8.47
CA SER A 131 -12.62 6.25 -7.47
C SER A 131 -14.01 6.16 -8.12
N LYS A 132 -14.28 6.99 -9.14
CA LYS A 132 -15.52 6.95 -9.91
C LYS A 132 -15.79 5.59 -10.57
N LYS A 133 -14.74 4.89 -11.02
CA LYS A 133 -14.90 3.53 -11.58
C LYS A 133 -15.38 2.54 -10.54
N LEU A 134 -14.92 2.66 -9.29
CA LEU A 134 -15.35 1.78 -8.20
C LEU A 134 -16.84 1.92 -7.86
N LEU A 135 -17.43 3.10 -8.04
CA LEU A 135 -18.87 3.34 -7.83
C LEU A 135 -19.76 2.47 -8.73
N THR A 136 -19.20 1.94 -9.83
CA THR A 136 -19.92 1.10 -10.80
C THR A 136 -19.70 -0.40 -10.60
N GLU A 137 -18.91 -0.80 -9.59
CA GLU A 137 -18.63 -2.20 -9.30
C GLU A 137 -19.87 -2.94 -8.78
N SER A 138 -19.95 -4.25 -9.07
CA SER A 138 -21.08 -5.09 -8.62
C SER A 138 -21.05 -5.36 -7.11
N VAL A 139 -19.86 -5.34 -6.49
CA VAL A 139 -19.66 -5.61 -5.07
C VAL A 139 -19.89 -4.33 -4.25
N ALA A 140 -20.74 -4.41 -3.22
CA ALA A 140 -21.09 -3.27 -2.38
C ALA A 140 -19.88 -2.62 -1.70
N THR A 141 -18.99 -3.42 -1.10
CA THR A 141 -17.80 -2.91 -0.39
C THR A 141 -16.85 -2.12 -1.29
N LEU A 142 -16.79 -2.44 -2.59
CA LEU A 142 -16.01 -1.67 -3.56
C LEU A 142 -16.67 -0.34 -3.92
N ARG A 143 -18.00 -0.31 -4.05
CA ARG A 143 -18.73 0.94 -4.25
C ARG A 143 -18.61 1.86 -3.05
N ASP A 144 -18.76 1.31 -1.85
CA ASP A 144 -18.64 2.04 -0.59
C ASP A 144 -17.23 2.64 -0.45
N ALA A 145 -16.18 1.85 -0.74
CA ALA A 145 -14.81 2.33 -0.75
C ALA A 145 -14.53 3.37 -1.85
N GLY A 146 -15.25 3.34 -2.98
CA GLY A 146 -15.13 4.36 -4.01
C GLY A 146 -15.84 5.68 -3.67
N ALA A 147 -16.79 5.64 -2.73
CA ALA A 147 -17.60 6.79 -2.32
C ALA A 147 -17.02 7.54 -1.10
N GLU A 148 -16.22 6.85 -0.28
CA GLU A 148 -15.52 7.41 0.89
C GLU A 148 -14.27 8.23 0.50
#